data_AF-A0A7X6YKI3-F1
#
_entry.id   AF-A0A7X6YKI3-F1
#
_cell.length_a   1.000
_cell.length_b   1.000
_cell.length_c   1.000
_cell.angle_alpha   90.00
_cell.angle_beta   90.00
_cell.angle_gamma   90.00
#
_symmetry.space_group_name_H-M   'P 1'
#
loop_
_entity.id
_entity.type
_entity.pdbx_description
1 polymer ?
#
loop_
_entity_poly.entity_id
_entity_poly.type
_entity_poly.pdbx_seq_one_letter_code
_entity_poly.pdbx_strand_id
1 'polypeptide(L)'
;MINIIKSDLYRILKGKAIYIVLAVITILSVVSVVGMSPGHIGLSIGSNVDMSDLEMMEEISSAKTLGEYREIMKNNGSFALDKDIVGTNVNLYYFFIVIAVIVVATDFSNKSIKNTISSAISRKEYYFSKLLLILGLGTFLILFNNYGTYILNLIINGKAFSTPLLEFTKLTIIQLPLLYGIISLLVCLAFVLRKTSLFNSISIPFIMVVQLIATGIINLFKLNADWFNNYEIQLALTKLVNNPTNKYIVSCALLGIAYIVIFNTIGYYAFKKAEIK
;
A
#
# COMPACT_ATOMS: atom_id res chain seq x y z
N MET A 1 1.36 -27.29 3.56
CA MET A 1 1.15 -25.85 3.29
C MET A 1 -0.27 -25.37 3.60
N ILE A 2 -1.32 -25.92 2.98
CA ILE A 2 -2.72 -25.46 3.17
C ILE A 2 -3.17 -25.48 4.64
N ASN A 3 -2.80 -26.50 5.41
CA ASN A 3 -3.17 -26.59 6.82
C ASN A 3 -2.56 -25.45 7.68
N ILE A 4 -1.35 -24.97 7.33
CA ILE A 4 -0.71 -23.83 8.01
C ILE A 4 -1.51 -22.56 7.73
N ILE A 5 -1.82 -22.31 6.46
CA ILE A 5 -2.61 -21.17 6.02
C ILE A 5 -3.98 -21.18 6.71
N LYS A 6 -4.65 -22.34 6.78
CA LYS A 6 -5.96 -22.47 7.44
C LYS A 6 -5.88 -22.16 8.94
N SER A 7 -4.86 -22.67 9.63
CA SER A 7 -4.64 -22.42 11.06
C SER A 7 -4.37 -20.94 11.35
N ASP A 8 -3.49 -20.33 10.56
CA ASP A 8 -3.17 -18.91 10.69
C ASP A 8 -4.39 -18.03 10.37
N LEU A 9 -5.12 -18.33 9.31
CA LEU A 9 -6.33 -17.59 8.93
C LEU A 9 -7.37 -17.64 10.05
N TYR A 10 -7.58 -18.82 10.65
CA TYR A 10 -8.48 -18.98 11.80
C TYR A 10 -8.05 -18.12 12.99
N ARG A 11 -6.74 -18.11 13.30
CA ARG A 11 -6.17 -17.27 14.37
C ARG A 11 -6.38 -15.77 14.08
N ILE A 12 -6.17 -15.34 12.85
CA ILE A 12 -6.31 -13.94 12.42
C ILE A 12 -7.76 -13.49 12.48
N LEU A 13 -8.69 -14.31 11.97
CA LEU A 13 -10.13 -13.98 11.97
C LEU A 13 -10.74 -13.93 13.38
N LYS A 14 -10.17 -14.66 14.36
CA LYS A 14 -10.54 -14.51 15.77
C LYS A 14 -9.85 -13.34 16.46
N GLY A 15 -8.76 -12.83 15.89
CA GLY A 15 -8.03 -11.68 16.41
C GLY A 15 -8.78 -10.38 16.14
N LYS A 16 -8.68 -9.42 17.07
CA LYS A 16 -9.28 -8.08 16.90
C LYS A 16 -8.55 -7.21 15.87
N ALA A 17 -7.27 -7.49 15.63
CA ALA A 17 -6.39 -6.66 14.81
C ALA A 17 -6.91 -6.45 13.38
N ILE A 18 -7.41 -7.52 12.72
CA ILE A 18 -7.91 -7.41 11.34
C ILE A 18 -9.16 -6.52 11.26
N TYR A 19 -10.07 -6.61 12.24
CA TYR A 19 -11.26 -5.77 12.28
C TYR A 19 -10.93 -4.30 12.55
N ILE A 20 -9.92 -4.04 13.40
CA ILE A 20 -9.41 -2.68 13.62
C ILE A 20 -8.83 -2.12 12.31
N VAL A 21 -8.03 -2.91 11.58
CA VAL A 21 -7.49 -2.51 10.26
C VAL A 21 -8.61 -2.15 9.29
N LEU A 22 -9.64 -2.99 9.17
CA LEU A 22 -10.78 -2.74 8.28
C LEU A 22 -11.56 -1.48 8.69
N ALA A 23 -11.79 -1.28 9.99
CA ALA A 23 -12.46 -0.09 10.51
C ALA A 23 -11.66 1.19 10.18
N VAL A 24 -10.34 1.18 10.41
CA VAL A 24 -9.48 2.33 10.11
C VAL A 24 -9.44 2.62 8.61
N ILE A 25 -9.29 1.61 7.75
CA ILE A 25 -9.35 1.79 6.28
C ILE A 25 -10.69 2.43 5.87
N THR A 26 -11.80 1.96 6.44
CA THR A 26 -13.12 2.51 6.14
C THR A 26 -13.22 3.97 6.56
N ILE A 27 -12.76 4.33 7.76
CA ILE A 27 -12.75 5.72 8.25
C ILE A 27 -11.91 6.60 7.32
N LEU A 28 -10.69 6.19 6.95
CA LEU A 28 -9.83 6.95 6.04
C LEU A 28 -10.45 7.13 4.64
N SER A 29 -11.13 6.09 4.15
CA SER A 29 -11.88 6.15 2.89
C SER A 29 -13.02 7.16 2.96
N VAL A 30 -13.79 7.16 4.05
CA VAL A 30 -14.87 8.14 4.27
C VAL A 30 -14.31 9.56 4.35
N VAL A 31 -13.23 9.78 5.10
CA VAL A 31 -12.59 11.09 5.22
C VAL A 31 -12.13 11.61 3.85
N SER A 32 -11.51 10.75 3.03
CA SER A 32 -11.03 11.12 1.69
C SER A 32 -12.18 11.46 0.73
N VAL A 33 -13.26 10.68 0.77
CA VAL A 33 -14.43 10.86 -0.10
C VAL A 33 -15.24 12.10 0.28
N VAL A 34 -15.50 12.30 1.59
CA VAL A 34 -16.24 13.46 2.09
C VAL A 34 -15.43 14.73 1.89
N GLY A 35 -14.13 14.66 2.19
CA GLY A 35 -13.19 15.76 2.02
C GLY A 35 -12.76 16.00 0.58
N MET A 36 -13.30 15.28 -0.41
CA MET A 36 -13.02 15.45 -1.84
C MET A 36 -11.53 15.58 -2.19
N SER A 37 -10.68 14.86 -1.45
CA SER A 37 -9.24 14.94 -1.59
C SER A 37 -8.59 13.59 -1.32
N PRO A 38 -7.63 13.15 -2.14
CA PRO A 38 -6.85 11.96 -1.85
C PRO A 38 -6.01 12.17 -0.58
N GLY A 39 -6.23 11.34 0.44
CA GLY A 39 -5.37 11.33 1.62
C GLY A 39 -3.96 10.87 1.25
N HIS A 40 -2.94 11.57 1.71
CA HIS A 40 -1.53 11.21 1.52
C HIS A 40 -0.83 11.04 2.88
N ILE A 41 -0.03 9.99 3.02
CA ILE A 41 0.91 9.82 4.12
C ILE A 41 2.33 10.02 3.58
N GLY A 42 3.03 11.08 3.99
CA GLY A 42 4.37 11.44 3.51
C GLY A 42 4.40 12.76 2.75
N LEU A 43 5.25 12.87 1.73
CA LEU A 43 5.31 14.06 0.89
C LEU A 43 4.05 14.16 0.02
N SER A 44 3.28 15.24 0.20
CA SER A 44 2.22 15.63 -0.74
C SER A 44 2.91 16.18 -1.99
N ILE A 45 2.78 15.47 -3.09
CA ILE A 45 3.13 15.99 -4.42
C ILE A 45 1.78 16.35 -5.00
N GLY A 46 1.55 17.66 -5.18
CA GLY A 46 0.24 18.28 -5.33
C GLY A 46 -0.73 17.47 -6.20
N SER A 47 -1.97 17.37 -5.72
CA SER A 47 -3.08 16.83 -6.50
C SER A 47 -3.19 17.56 -7.84
N ASN A 48 -3.42 16.82 -8.93
CA ASN A 48 -3.65 17.37 -10.27
C ASN A 48 -5.00 18.07 -10.43
N VAL A 49 -5.54 18.68 -9.37
CA VAL A 49 -6.40 19.84 -9.60
C VAL A 49 -5.50 20.78 -10.40
N ASP A 50 -5.92 21.24 -11.57
CA ASP A 50 -5.14 22.20 -12.35
C ASP A 50 -4.91 23.45 -11.47
N MET A 51 -3.78 23.44 -10.75
CA MET A 51 -3.33 24.49 -9.84
C MET A 51 -2.96 25.77 -10.61
N SER A 52 -3.22 25.80 -11.93
CA SER A 52 -3.06 26.96 -12.80
C SER A 52 -4.14 28.02 -12.57
N ASP A 53 -5.29 27.66 -11.98
CA ASP A 53 -6.36 28.59 -11.70
C ASP A 53 -6.15 29.23 -10.32
N LEU A 54 -5.39 30.32 -10.30
CA LEU A 54 -5.11 31.14 -9.11
C LEU A 54 -6.39 31.51 -8.32
N GLU A 55 -7.51 31.69 -9.02
CA GLU A 55 -8.83 31.96 -8.40
C GLU A 55 -9.34 30.77 -7.56
N MET A 56 -9.21 29.53 -8.06
CA MET A 56 -9.61 28.33 -7.33
C MET A 56 -8.74 28.13 -6.07
N MET A 57 -7.45 28.47 -6.14
CA MET A 57 -6.55 28.41 -4.98
C MET A 57 -6.93 29.43 -3.90
N GLU A 58 -7.30 30.64 -4.31
CA GLU A 58 -7.74 31.68 -3.39
C GLU A 58 -9.06 31.29 -2.71
N GLU A 59 -10.05 30.80 -3.47
CA GLU A 59 -11.32 30.32 -2.93
C GLU A 59 -11.14 29.13 -1.96
N ILE A 60 -10.35 28.12 -2.33
CA ILE A 60 -10.03 26.99 -1.46
C ILE A 60 -9.33 27.45 -0.18
N SER A 61 -8.38 28.38 -0.28
CA SER A 61 -7.66 28.92 0.87
C SER A 61 -8.56 29.73 1.82
N SER A 62 -9.64 30.30 1.28
CA SER A 62 -10.61 31.10 2.02
C SER A 62 -11.71 30.27 2.72
N ALA A 63 -11.88 29.01 2.33
CA ALA A 63 -12.87 28.11 2.91
C ALA A 63 -12.56 27.83 4.40
N LYS A 64 -13.52 28.14 5.27
CA LYS A 64 -13.38 27.97 6.73
C LYS A 64 -13.96 26.66 7.22
N THR A 65 -14.78 26.00 6.39
CA THR A 65 -15.41 24.72 6.72
C THR A 65 -15.23 23.68 5.62
N LEU A 66 -15.32 22.40 6.00
CA LEU A 66 -15.30 21.29 5.05
C LEU A 66 -16.47 21.34 4.05
N GLY A 67 -17.60 21.93 4.46
CA GLY A 67 -18.77 22.11 3.60
C GLY A 67 -18.50 23.10 2.47
N GLU A 68 -17.94 24.26 2.81
CA GLU A 68 -17.54 25.29 1.82
C GLU A 68 -16.51 24.75 0.84
N TYR A 69 -15.46 24.08 1.35
CA TYR A 69 -14.45 23.45 0.49
C TYR A 69 -15.08 22.46 -0.49
N ARG A 70 -16.01 21.63 0.00
CA ARG A 70 -16.70 20.63 -0.79
C ARG A 70 -17.60 21.26 -1.86
N GLU A 71 -18.25 22.37 -1.58
CA GLU A 71 -19.05 23.10 -2.57
C GLU A 71 -18.18 23.70 -3.66
N ILE A 72 -17.08 24.37 -3.30
CA ILE A 72 -16.10 24.92 -4.24
C ILE A 72 -15.57 23.81 -5.16
N MET A 73 -15.15 22.67 -4.58
CA MET A 73 -14.65 21.52 -5.36
C MET A 73 -15.69 20.91 -6.29
N LYS A 74 -16.98 20.97 -5.96
CA LYS A 74 -18.05 20.47 -6.84
C LYS A 74 -18.41 21.46 -7.95
N ASN A 75 -18.33 22.76 -7.66
CA ASN A 75 -18.66 23.81 -8.60
C ASN A 75 -17.59 23.97 -9.69
N ASN A 76 -16.32 23.71 -9.36
CA ASN A 76 -15.18 23.86 -10.26
C ASN A 76 -14.99 22.69 -11.25
N GLY A 77 -15.92 21.72 -11.28
CA GLY A 77 -15.98 20.72 -12.33
C GLY A 77 -16.02 19.28 -11.82
N SER A 78 -16.32 18.36 -12.74
CA SER A 78 -16.35 16.93 -12.46
C SER A 78 -14.96 16.33 -12.67
N PHE A 79 -14.45 15.62 -11.67
CA PHE A 79 -13.17 14.91 -11.73
C PHE A 79 -13.27 13.55 -11.05
N ALA A 80 -12.44 12.60 -11.48
CA ALA A 80 -12.45 11.24 -10.95
C ALA A 80 -11.73 11.15 -9.59
N LEU A 81 -12.44 11.43 -8.50
CA LEU A 81 -11.87 11.40 -7.14
C LEU A 81 -11.41 10.00 -6.73
N ASP A 82 -12.18 8.97 -7.09
CA ASP A 82 -11.86 7.56 -6.79
C ASP A 82 -10.53 7.12 -7.43
N LYS A 83 -10.27 7.61 -8.64
CA LYS A 83 -9.02 7.44 -9.38
C LYS A 83 -7.85 8.04 -8.58
N ASP A 84 -7.96 9.29 -8.12
CA ASP A 84 -6.89 9.94 -7.36
C ASP A 84 -6.62 9.25 -6.01
N ILE A 85 -7.67 8.80 -5.31
CA ILE A 85 -7.52 8.04 -4.06
C ILE A 85 -6.80 6.70 -4.30
N VAL A 86 -7.09 6.00 -5.40
CA VAL A 86 -6.35 4.77 -5.76
C VAL A 86 -4.90 5.07 -6.12
N GLY A 87 -4.59 6.26 -6.63
CA GLY A 87 -3.22 6.75 -6.80
C GLY A 87 -2.41 6.75 -5.49
N THR A 88 -3.07 6.93 -4.34
CA THR A 88 -2.43 6.96 -3.01
C THR A 88 -2.40 5.61 -2.29
N ASN A 89 -2.55 4.51 -3.02
CA ASN A 89 -2.50 3.15 -2.47
C ASN A 89 -1.17 2.79 -1.77
N VAL A 90 -0.12 3.62 -1.87
CA VAL A 90 1.06 3.52 -1.01
C VAL A 90 0.69 3.56 0.48
N ASN A 91 -0.40 4.26 0.86
CA ASN A 91 -0.90 4.31 2.24
C ASN A 91 -1.24 2.92 2.79
N LEU A 92 -1.59 1.96 1.92
CA LEU A 92 -1.86 0.58 2.31
C LEU A 92 -0.63 -0.14 2.88
N TYR A 93 0.58 0.37 2.61
CA TYR A 93 1.82 -0.11 3.19
C TYR A 93 1.74 -0.29 4.71
N TYR A 94 1.18 0.68 5.43
CA TYR A 94 1.07 0.64 6.89
C TYR A 94 0.15 -0.49 7.36
N PHE A 95 -0.91 -0.80 6.61
CA PHE A 95 -1.77 -1.94 6.92
C PHE A 95 -1.10 -3.27 6.57
N PHE A 96 -0.29 -3.33 5.50
CA PHE A 96 0.51 -4.51 5.17
C PHE A 96 1.55 -4.81 6.26
N ILE A 97 2.14 -3.79 6.91
CA ILE A 97 3.01 -3.99 8.08
C ILE A 97 2.24 -4.74 9.18
N VAL A 98 1.01 -4.31 9.50
CA VAL A 98 0.19 -4.97 10.52
C VAL A 98 -0.05 -6.44 10.16
N ILE A 99 -0.36 -6.73 8.89
CA ILE A 99 -0.52 -8.12 8.42
C ILE A 99 0.78 -8.92 8.58
N ALA A 100 1.93 -8.37 8.17
CA ALA A 100 3.22 -9.04 8.34
C ALA A 100 3.55 -9.32 9.82
N VAL A 101 3.18 -8.42 10.73
CA VAL A 101 3.34 -8.62 12.19
C VAL A 101 2.51 -9.79 12.68
N ILE A 102 1.20 -9.78 12.42
CA ILE A 102 0.28 -10.80 12.96
C ILE A 102 0.52 -12.18 12.34
N VAL A 103 1.05 -12.26 11.13
CA VAL A 103 1.29 -13.53 10.43
C VAL A 103 2.69 -14.10 10.68
N VAL A 104 3.72 -13.26 10.78
CA VAL A 104 5.13 -13.72 10.85
C VAL A 104 5.86 -13.17 12.07
N ALA A 105 5.90 -11.85 12.29
CA ALA A 105 6.79 -11.28 13.30
C ALA A 105 6.46 -11.77 14.72
N THR A 106 5.16 -11.90 15.03
CA THR A 106 4.69 -12.44 16.32
C THR A 106 5.10 -13.91 16.53
N ASP A 107 5.15 -14.73 15.48
CA ASP A 107 5.57 -16.13 15.61
C ASP A 107 7.06 -16.27 15.97
N PHE A 108 7.90 -15.36 15.49
CA PHE A 108 9.29 -15.28 15.92
C PHE A 108 9.43 -14.74 17.35
N SER A 109 8.71 -13.68 17.70
CA SER A 109 8.78 -13.09 19.04
C SER A 109 8.26 -14.03 20.13
N ASN A 110 7.23 -14.82 19.84
CA ASN A 110 6.64 -15.78 20.77
C ASN A 110 7.31 -17.17 20.72
N LYS A 111 8.32 -17.36 19.86
CA LYS A 111 9.03 -18.64 19.64
C LYS A 111 8.11 -19.80 19.21
N SER A 112 6.89 -19.54 18.77
CA SER A 112 5.92 -20.55 18.29
C SER A 112 6.38 -21.22 16.99
N ILE A 113 7.28 -20.57 16.25
CA ILE A 113 7.88 -21.10 15.03
C ILE A 113 8.62 -22.43 15.25
N LYS A 114 9.26 -22.61 16.42
CA LYS A 114 9.94 -23.87 16.78
C LYS A 114 8.96 -25.04 16.78
N ASN A 115 7.84 -24.89 17.47
CA ASN A 115 6.83 -25.93 17.61
C ASN A 115 6.26 -26.35 16.25
N THR A 116 6.15 -25.39 15.33
CA THR A 116 5.64 -25.61 13.98
C THR A 116 6.65 -26.38 13.11
N ILE A 117 7.94 -26.02 13.17
CA ILE A 117 8.98 -26.65 12.33
C ILE A 117 9.38 -28.03 12.87
N SER A 118 9.38 -28.21 14.20
CA SER A 118 9.61 -29.52 14.82
C SER A 118 8.55 -30.56 14.44
N SER A 119 7.38 -30.13 13.97
CA SER A 119 6.28 -30.99 13.52
C SER A 119 6.44 -31.49 12.08
N ALA A 120 7.69 -31.75 11.63
CA ALA A 120 8.05 -32.24 10.29
C ALA A 120 7.70 -31.31 9.10
N ILE A 121 7.53 -30.01 9.34
CA ILE A 121 7.29 -29.02 8.27
C ILE A 121 8.62 -28.45 7.78
N SER A 122 8.85 -28.47 6.46
CA SER A 122 10.08 -27.89 5.92
C SER A 122 10.09 -26.36 6.03
N ARG A 123 11.27 -25.77 6.18
CA ARG A 123 11.45 -24.30 6.19
C ARG A 123 10.93 -23.64 4.91
N LYS A 124 11.07 -24.34 3.77
CA LYS A 124 10.54 -23.88 2.48
C LYS A 124 9.02 -23.78 2.52
N GLU A 125 8.35 -24.84 2.95
CA GLU A 125 6.89 -24.85 3.05
C GLU A 125 6.37 -23.81 4.03
N TYR A 126 7.04 -23.61 5.17
CA TYR A 126 6.69 -22.56 6.13
C TYR A 126 6.78 -21.17 5.49
N TYR A 127 7.92 -20.83 4.87
CA TYR A 127 8.13 -19.53 4.24
C TYR A 127 7.07 -19.23 3.18
N PHE A 128 6.87 -20.15 2.22
CA PHE A 128 5.91 -19.95 1.15
C PHE A 128 4.46 -19.94 1.64
N SER A 129 4.12 -20.70 2.69
CA SER A 129 2.77 -20.64 3.29
C SER A 129 2.49 -19.26 3.88
N LYS A 130 3.46 -18.67 4.58
CA LYS A 130 3.34 -17.33 5.16
C LYS A 130 3.30 -16.25 4.07
N LEU A 131 4.16 -16.35 3.06
CA LEU A 131 4.14 -15.45 1.90
C LEU A 131 2.78 -15.45 1.20
N LEU A 132 2.25 -16.63 0.86
CA LEU A 132 0.95 -16.76 0.18
C LEU A 132 -0.20 -16.22 1.03
N LEU A 133 -0.18 -16.47 2.34
CA LEU A 133 -1.20 -15.92 3.25
C LEU A 133 -1.14 -14.39 3.31
N ILE A 134 0.05 -13.80 3.43
CA ILE A 134 0.21 -12.33 3.47
C ILE A 134 -0.18 -11.72 2.12
N LEU A 135 0.17 -12.33 0.99
CA LEU A 135 -0.27 -11.89 -0.34
C LEU A 135 -1.80 -11.98 -0.48
N GLY A 136 -2.42 -13.06 0.01
CA GLY A 136 -3.87 -13.23 0.00
C GLY A 136 -4.60 -12.18 0.85
N LEU A 137 -4.15 -11.97 2.08
CA LEU A 137 -4.70 -10.93 2.97
C LEU A 137 -4.44 -9.52 2.43
N GLY A 138 -3.25 -9.27 1.90
CA GLY A 138 -2.90 -8.00 1.25
C GLY A 138 -3.79 -7.72 0.04
N THR A 139 -4.05 -8.73 -0.80
CA THR A 139 -4.99 -8.63 -1.92
C THR A 139 -6.39 -8.30 -1.43
N PHE A 140 -6.87 -8.98 -0.38
CA PHE A 140 -8.17 -8.68 0.22
C PHE A 140 -8.24 -7.22 0.71
N LEU A 141 -7.21 -6.71 1.39
CA LEU A 141 -7.17 -5.31 1.84
C LEU A 141 -7.17 -4.31 0.68
N ILE A 142 -6.42 -4.59 -0.40
CA ILE A 142 -6.41 -3.74 -1.60
C ILE A 142 -7.81 -3.69 -2.22
N LEU A 143 -8.45 -4.84 -2.42
CA LEU A 143 -9.79 -4.90 -2.99
C LEU A 143 -10.82 -4.23 -2.09
N PHE A 144 -10.74 -4.47 -0.77
CA PHE A 144 -11.61 -3.83 0.21
C PHE A 144 -11.46 -2.29 0.19
N ASN A 145 -10.23 -1.78 0.17
CA ASN A 145 -9.96 -0.34 0.12
C ASN A 145 -10.45 0.30 -1.18
N ASN A 146 -10.08 -0.28 -2.32
CA ASN A 146 -10.37 0.31 -3.63
C ASN A 146 -11.87 0.27 -3.92
N TYR A 147 -12.50 -0.90 -3.84
CA TYR A 147 -13.93 -1.01 -4.12
C TYR A 147 -14.79 -0.39 -3.01
N GLY A 148 -14.34 -0.41 -1.76
CA GLY A 148 -14.98 0.32 -0.67
C GLY A 148 -15.03 1.82 -0.96
N THR A 149 -13.88 2.40 -1.34
CA THR A 149 -13.78 3.81 -1.71
C THR A 149 -14.60 4.13 -2.95
N TYR A 150 -14.56 3.28 -3.97
CA TYR A 150 -15.38 3.43 -5.18
C TYR A 150 -16.87 3.53 -4.86
N ILE A 151 -17.38 2.58 -4.07
CA ILE A 151 -18.79 2.53 -3.67
C ILE A 151 -19.15 3.75 -2.81
N LEU A 152 -18.30 4.10 -1.84
CA LEU A 152 -18.51 5.29 -0.99
C LEU A 152 -18.56 6.57 -1.83
N ASN A 153 -17.65 6.73 -2.78
CA ASN A 153 -17.60 7.88 -3.68
C ASN A 153 -18.85 7.95 -4.56
N LEU A 154 -19.30 6.83 -5.11
CA LEU A 154 -20.51 6.75 -5.91
C LEU A 154 -21.75 7.15 -5.12
N ILE A 155 -21.85 6.76 -3.84
CA ILE A 155 -22.98 7.08 -2.96
C ILE A 155 -22.95 8.55 -2.52
N ILE A 156 -21.78 9.08 -2.16
CA ILE A 156 -21.65 10.40 -1.51
C ILE A 156 -21.48 11.54 -2.52
N ASN A 157 -20.72 11.32 -3.60
CA ASN A 157 -20.38 12.32 -4.60
C ASN A 157 -21.12 12.11 -5.92
N GLY A 158 -21.52 10.88 -6.22
CA GLY A 158 -22.25 10.53 -7.43
C GLY A 158 -21.34 10.16 -8.60
N LYS A 159 -21.98 9.83 -9.73
CA LYS A 159 -21.31 9.33 -10.95
C LYS A 159 -20.37 10.36 -11.59
N ALA A 160 -20.66 11.64 -11.44
CA ALA A 160 -19.84 12.72 -12.00
C ALA A 160 -18.40 12.70 -11.46
N PHE A 161 -18.22 12.23 -10.22
CA PHE A 161 -16.91 12.17 -9.55
C PHE A 161 -16.32 10.76 -9.49
N SER A 162 -16.93 9.80 -10.18
CA SER A 162 -16.57 8.39 -10.14
C SER A 162 -16.16 7.91 -11.52
N THR A 163 -15.09 7.13 -11.57
CA THR A 163 -14.61 6.49 -12.79
C THR A 163 -15.59 5.39 -13.24
N PRO A 164 -15.73 5.10 -14.54
CA PRO A 164 -16.45 3.90 -14.99
C PRO A 164 -15.85 2.63 -14.36
N LEU A 165 -16.71 1.72 -13.88
CA LEU A 165 -16.28 0.54 -13.11
C LEU A 165 -15.19 -0.28 -13.83
N LEU A 166 -15.31 -0.49 -15.14
CA LEU A 166 -14.34 -1.26 -15.92
C LEU A 166 -12.94 -0.60 -15.92
N GLU A 167 -12.91 0.72 -16.07
CA GLU A 167 -11.66 1.49 -16.03
C GLU A 167 -11.08 1.48 -14.62
N PHE A 168 -11.91 1.64 -13.59
CA PHE A 168 -11.50 1.55 -12.19
C PHE A 168 -10.90 0.18 -11.84
N THR A 169 -11.53 -0.91 -12.32
CA THR A 169 -11.00 -2.27 -12.15
C THR A 169 -9.65 -2.42 -12.86
N LYS A 170 -9.50 -1.88 -14.07
CA LYS A 170 -8.21 -1.88 -14.79
C LYS A 170 -7.13 -1.16 -13.98
N LEU A 171 -7.43 0.02 -13.43
CA LEU A 171 -6.52 0.79 -12.57
C LEU A 171 -6.09 0.00 -11.33
N THR A 172 -7.03 -0.71 -10.70
CA THR A 172 -6.73 -1.58 -9.56
C THR A 172 -5.77 -2.71 -9.97
N ILE A 173 -6.00 -3.36 -11.11
CA ILE A 173 -5.18 -4.50 -11.57
C ILE A 173 -3.73 -4.07 -11.90
N ILE A 174 -3.55 -2.94 -12.60
CA ILE A 174 -2.21 -2.49 -13.01
C ILE A 174 -1.30 -2.12 -11.83
N GLN A 175 -1.87 -1.79 -10.67
CA GLN A 175 -1.10 -1.49 -9.45
C GLN A 175 -0.66 -2.74 -8.67
N LEU A 176 -1.35 -3.88 -8.86
CA LEU A 176 -1.09 -5.11 -8.08
C LEU A 176 0.38 -5.57 -8.12
N PRO A 177 1.10 -5.55 -9.25
CA PRO A 177 2.50 -6.00 -9.27
C PRO A 177 3.40 -5.20 -8.32
N LEU A 178 3.27 -3.88 -8.28
CA LEU A 178 4.05 -3.03 -7.38
C LEU A 178 3.67 -3.25 -5.91
N LEU A 179 2.37 -3.34 -5.62
CA LEU A 179 1.87 -3.59 -4.27
C LEU A 179 2.34 -4.97 -3.75
N TYR A 180 2.34 -6.00 -4.59
CA TYR A 180 2.91 -7.32 -4.26
C TYR A 180 4.43 -7.29 -4.06
N GLY A 181 5.14 -6.44 -4.80
CA GLY A 181 6.56 -6.17 -4.56
C GLY A 181 6.81 -5.62 -3.16
N ILE A 182 6.01 -4.64 -2.73
CA ILE A 182 6.10 -4.04 -1.38
C ILE A 182 5.72 -5.03 -0.29
N ILE A 183 4.67 -5.83 -0.50
CA ILE A 183 4.31 -6.90 0.42
C ILE A 183 5.47 -7.90 0.55
N SER A 184 6.12 -8.26 -0.56
CA SER A 184 7.29 -9.15 -0.55
C SER A 184 8.49 -8.56 0.20
N LEU A 185 8.73 -7.25 0.09
CA LEU A 185 9.70 -6.53 0.93
C LEU A 185 9.39 -6.70 2.42
N LEU A 186 8.13 -6.50 2.82
CA LEU A 186 7.73 -6.64 4.24
C LEU A 186 7.89 -8.08 4.74
N VAL A 187 7.55 -9.07 3.93
CA VAL A 187 7.80 -10.48 4.25
C VAL A 187 9.30 -10.73 4.42
N CYS A 188 10.13 -10.21 3.52
CA CYS A 188 11.59 -10.30 3.64
C CYS A 188 12.09 -9.69 4.95
N LEU A 189 11.70 -8.46 5.27
CA LEU A 189 12.08 -7.79 6.52
C LEU A 189 11.65 -8.59 7.75
N ALA A 190 10.44 -9.17 7.76
CA ALA A 190 9.96 -9.97 8.88
C ALA A 190 10.84 -11.22 9.12
N PHE A 191 11.24 -11.91 8.06
CA PHE A 191 12.11 -13.09 8.13
C PHE A 191 13.58 -12.78 8.39
N VAL A 192 14.07 -11.59 8.02
CA VAL A 192 15.45 -11.15 8.31
C VAL A 192 15.57 -10.72 9.77
N LEU A 193 14.65 -9.85 10.23
CA LEU A 193 14.73 -9.19 11.53
C LEU A 193 14.30 -10.09 12.70
N ARG A 194 13.34 -11.00 12.48
CA ARG A 194 12.95 -12.06 13.44
C ARG A 194 12.56 -11.58 14.84
N LYS A 195 12.24 -10.30 15.01
CA LYS A 195 11.72 -9.70 16.25
C LYS A 195 10.70 -8.64 15.88
N THR A 196 9.53 -8.66 16.51
CA THR A 196 8.46 -7.69 16.25
C THR A 196 8.91 -6.24 16.47
N SER A 197 9.67 -5.97 17.54
CA SER A 197 10.15 -4.61 17.82
C SER A 197 11.07 -4.08 16.71
N LEU A 198 12.09 -4.85 16.32
CA LEU A 198 13.00 -4.49 15.22
C LEU A 198 12.25 -4.34 13.89
N PHE A 199 11.33 -5.26 13.61
CA PHE A 199 10.49 -5.19 12.41
C PHE A 199 9.70 -3.89 12.34
N ASN A 200 9.02 -3.52 13.42
CA ASN A 200 8.23 -2.28 13.46
C ASN A 200 9.12 -1.04 13.37
N SER A 201 10.22 -1.00 14.12
CA SER A 201 11.15 0.14 14.12
C SER A 201 11.75 0.42 12.75
N ILE A 202 11.97 -0.60 11.92
CA ILE A 202 12.53 -0.45 10.58
C ILE A 202 11.43 -0.24 9.54
N SER A 203 10.38 -1.07 9.55
CA SER A 203 9.39 -1.09 8.47
C SER A 203 8.51 0.16 8.46
N ILE A 204 8.06 0.66 9.62
CA ILE A 204 7.17 1.83 9.69
C ILE A 204 7.80 3.07 9.02
N PRO A 205 9.04 3.48 9.37
CA PRO A 205 9.66 4.64 8.73
C PRO A 205 10.26 4.35 7.35
N PHE A 206 10.35 3.08 6.92
CA PHE A 206 11.18 2.66 5.78
C PHE A 206 10.94 3.48 4.50
N ILE A 207 9.70 3.50 4.00
CA ILE A 207 9.37 4.19 2.74
C ILE A 207 9.69 5.68 2.84
N MET A 208 9.26 6.33 3.93
CA MET A 208 9.48 7.76 4.13
C MET A 208 10.96 8.12 4.25
N VAL A 209 11.74 7.35 5.01
CA VAL A 209 13.18 7.60 5.18
C VAL A 209 13.93 7.37 3.87
N VAL A 210 13.62 6.30 3.13
CA VAL A 210 14.24 6.04 1.82
C VAL A 210 13.92 7.17 0.84
N GLN A 211 12.67 7.63 0.80
CA GLN A 211 12.25 8.74 -0.03
C GLN A 211 12.95 10.05 0.34
N LEU A 212 13.01 10.39 1.64
CA LEU A 212 13.67 11.60 2.13
C LEU A 212 15.18 11.61 1.82
N ILE A 213 15.86 10.49 2.05
CA ILE A 213 17.29 10.35 1.74
C ILE A 213 17.53 10.47 0.24
N ALA A 214 16.72 9.78 -0.57
CA ALA A 214 16.88 9.81 -2.03
C ALA A 214 16.66 11.21 -2.60
N THR A 215 15.58 11.89 -2.20
CA THR A 215 15.31 13.29 -2.60
C THR A 215 16.41 14.23 -2.11
N GLY A 216 16.91 14.04 -0.89
CA GLY A 216 18.02 14.82 -0.33
C GLY A 216 19.31 14.68 -1.15
N ILE A 217 19.68 13.45 -1.54
CA ILE A 217 20.85 13.17 -2.39
C ILE A 217 20.66 13.79 -3.77
N ILE A 218 19.50 13.59 -4.39
CA ILE A 218 19.18 14.13 -5.72
C ILE A 218 19.34 15.65 -5.74
N ASN A 219 18.80 16.34 -4.74
CA ASN A 219 18.87 17.79 -4.65
C ASN A 219 20.28 18.29 -4.31
N LEU A 220 20.98 17.64 -3.38
CA LEU A 220 22.34 18.02 -2.97
C LEU A 220 23.32 17.92 -4.14
N PHE A 221 23.23 16.86 -4.94
CA PHE A 221 24.13 16.59 -6.06
C PHE A 221 23.58 17.01 -7.43
N LYS A 222 22.38 17.61 -7.47
CA LYS A 222 21.68 18.03 -8.70
C LYS A 222 21.62 16.91 -9.76
N LEU A 223 21.34 15.68 -9.30
CA LEU A 223 21.28 14.52 -10.19
C LEU A 223 20.04 14.57 -11.07
N ASN A 224 20.10 13.99 -12.28
CA ASN A 224 18.89 13.75 -13.05
C ASN A 224 17.98 12.79 -12.25
N ALA A 225 16.81 13.29 -11.89
CA ALA A 225 15.82 12.64 -11.04
C ALA A 225 14.75 11.86 -11.83
N ASP A 226 14.84 11.77 -13.16
CA ASP A 226 13.80 11.17 -14.01
C ASP A 226 13.46 9.75 -13.60
N TRP A 227 14.47 8.93 -13.26
CA TRP A 227 14.24 7.56 -12.82
C TRP A 227 13.51 7.50 -11.46
N PHE A 228 13.86 8.40 -10.53
CA PHE A 228 13.27 8.44 -9.20
C PHE A 228 11.83 8.95 -9.28
N ASN A 229 11.63 10.03 -10.02
CA ASN A 229 10.31 10.65 -10.22
C ASN A 229 9.32 9.74 -10.94
N ASN A 230 9.82 8.77 -11.72
CA ASN A 230 8.99 7.83 -12.46
C ASN A 230 8.82 6.47 -11.77
N TYR A 231 9.73 6.04 -10.90
CA TYR A 231 9.74 4.66 -10.40
C TYR A 231 9.83 4.52 -8.88
N GLU A 232 9.96 5.63 -8.13
CA GLU A 232 9.67 5.62 -6.70
C GLU A 232 8.22 5.17 -6.49
N ILE A 233 7.96 4.36 -5.46
CA ILE A 233 6.70 3.64 -5.28
C ILE A 233 5.48 4.56 -5.23
N GLN A 234 5.53 5.61 -4.40
CA GLN A 234 4.41 6.55 -4.26
C GLN A 234 4.15 7.26 -5.59
N LEU A 235 5.20 7.77 -6.22
CA LEU A 235 5.11 8.45 -7.52
C LEU A 235 4.63 7.52 -8.64
N ALA A 236 5.10 6.28 -8.64
CA ALA A 236 4.75 5.31 -9.65
C ALA A 236 3.28 4.90 -9.58
N LEU A 237 2.74 4.69 -8.37
CA LEU A 237 1.34 4.38 -8.17
C LEU A 237 0.42 5.53 -8.61
N THR A 238 0.78 6.79 -8.28
CA THR A 238 0.06 7.98 -8.74
C THR A 238 0.10 8.11 -10.26
N LYS A 239 1.28 7.94 -10.87
CA LYS A 239 1.45 8.08 -12.32
C LYS A 239 0.77 6.98 -13.13
N LEU A 240 0.74 5.75 -12.60
CA LEU A 240 0.01 4.62 -13.19
C LEU A 240 -1.48 4.91 -13.33
N VAL A 241 -2.02 5.75 -12.47
CA VAL A 241 -3.43 6.06 -12.48
C VAL A 241 -3.73 7.23 -13.40
N ASN A 242 -2.91 8.29 -13.36
CA ASN A 242 -3.21 9.52 -14.09
C ASN A 242 -3.11 9.40 -15.61
N ASN A 243 -2.00 8.89 -16.16
CA ASN A 243 -1.79 8.73 -17.61
C ASN A 243 -0.79 7.61 -17.92
N PRO A 244 -1.18 6.33 -17.76
CA PRO A 244 -0.26 5.22 -17.97
C PRO A 244 -0.07 4.93 -19.46
N THR A 245 1.13 5.20 -19.99
CA THR A 245 1.52 4.63 -21.30
C THR A 245 1.70 3.12 -21.18
N ASN A 246 1.40 2.36 -22.25
CA ASN A 246 1.59 0.90 -22.24
C ASN A 246 3.03 0.50 -21.86
N LYS A 247 4.02 1.27 -22.33
CA LYS A 247 5.43 1.08 -21.97
C LYS A 247 5.64 1.23 -20.47
N TYR A 248 5.04 2.25 -19.85
CA TYR A 248 5.17 2.50 -18.43
C TYR A 248 4.50 1.42 -17.57
N ILE A 249 3.30 0.94 -17.95
CA ILE A 249 2.62 -0.17 -17.27
C ILE A 249 3.53 -1.40 -17.23
N VAL A 250 4.12 -1.77 -18.38
CA VAL A 250 5.02 -2.92 -18.47
C VAL A 250 6.26 -2.73 -17.61
N SER A 251 6.87 -1.53 -17.62
CA SER A 251 8.02 -1.22 -16.76
C SER A 251 7.69 -1.36 -15.28
N CYS A 252 6.56 -0.83 -14.82
CA CYS A 252 6.12 -0.96 -13.42
C CYS A 252 5.79 -2.41 -13.05
N ALA A 253 5.18 -3.18 -13.96
CA ALA A 253 4.93 -4.59 -13.75
C ALA A 253 6.22 -5.40 -13.58
N LEU A 254 7.21 -5.15 -14.46
CA LEU A 254 8.54 -5.78 -14.37
C LEU A 254 9.27 -5.39 -13.07
N LEU A 255 9.17 -4.12 -12.65
CA LEU A 255 9.73 -3.66 -11.38
C LEU A 255 9.09 -4.39 -10.18
N GLY A 256 7.77 -4.53 -10.18
CA GLY A 256 7.04 -5.29 -9.16
C GLY A 256 7.47 -6.76 -9.11
N ILE A 257 7.57 -7.41 -10.27
CA ILE A 257 8.07 -8.79 -10.38
C ILE A 257 9.52 -8.90 -9.87
N ALA A 258 10.39 -7.96 -10.22
CA ALA A 258 11.76 -7.93 -9.74
C ALA A 258 11.82 -7.83 -8.22
N TYR A 259 11.00 -6.97 -7.60
CA TYR A 259 10.88 -6.88 -6.14
C TYR A 259 10.41 -8.19 -5.51
N ILE A 260 9.39 -8.83 -6.08
CA ILE A 260 8.91 -10.13 -5.61
C ILE A 260 10.06 -11.15 -5.65
N VAL A 261 10.78 -11.27 -6.76
CA VAL A 261 11.86 -12.26 -6.89
C VAL A 261 13.02 -11.97 -5.93
N ILE A 262 13.51 -10.72 -5.90
CA ILE A 262 14.67 -10.32 -5.10
C ILE A 262 14.37 -10.49 -3.61
N PHE A 263 13.28 -9.89 -3.11
CA PHE A 263 12.98 -9.91 -1.69
C PHE A 263 12.61 -11.29 -1.18
N ASN A 264 11.87 -12.10 -1.97
CA ASN A 264 11.58 -13.46 -1.54
C ASN A 264 12.81 -14.36 -1.55
N THR A 265 13.75 -14.14 -2.47
CA THR A 265 15.03 -14.85 -2.49
C THR A 265 15.84 -14.51 -1.24
N ILE A 266 16.04 -13.22 -0.95
CA ILE A 266 16.80 -12.76 0.23
C ILE A 266 16.13 -13.28 1.52
N GLY A 267 14.82 -13.07 1.66
CA GLY A 267 14.06 -13.48 2.85
C GLY A 267 14.12 -14.99 3.09
N TYR A 268 13.98 -15.79 2.02
CA TYR A 268 14.07 -17.25 2.13
C TYR A 268 15.49 -17.72 2.51
N TYR A 269 16.54 -17.18 1.89
CA TYR A 269 17.92 -17.54 2.23
C TYR A 269 18.28 -17.15 3.67
N ALA A 270 17.86 -15.96 4.12
CA ALA A 270 18.04 -15.52 5.50
C ALA A 270 17.36 -16.50 6.48
N PHE A 271 16.13 -16.92 6.18
CA PHE A 271 15.40 -17.88 7.00
C PHE A 271 16.00 -19.30 6.97
N LYS A 272 16.47 -19.75 5.80
CA LYS A 272 17.10 -21.06 5.63
C LYS A 272 18.36 -21.21 6.47
N LYS A 273 19.16 -20.15 6.60
CA LYS A 273 20.41 -20.13 7.39
C LYS A 273 20.21 -19.77 8.86
N ALA A 274 19.01 -19.33 9.26
CA ALA A 274 18.75 -18.89 10.62
C ALA A 274 18.78 -20.04 11.64
N GLU A 275 19.42 -19.82 12.79
CA GLU A 275 19.15 -20.61 13.98
C GLU A 275 17.74 -20.28 14.50
N ILE A 276 16.96 -21.31 14.80
CA ILE A 276 15.60 -21.15 15.31
C ILE A 276 15.67 -21.35 16.82
N LYS A 277 15.58 -20.24 17.57
CA LYS A 277 15.62 -20.16 19.05
C LYS A 277 14.25 -19.92 19.67
#